data_AF-A0AAV5E9N1-F1
#
_entry.id   AF-A0AAV5E9N1-F1
#
_cell.length_a   1.000
_cell.length_b   1.000
_cell.length_c   1.000
_cell.angle_alpha   90.00
_cell.angle_beta   90.00
_cell.angle_gamma   90.00
#
_symmetry.space_group_name_H-M   'P 1'
#
loop_
_entity.id
_entity.type
_entity.pdbx_description
1 polymer ?
#
loop_
_entity_poly.entity_id
_entity_poly.type
_entity_poly.pdbx_seq_one_letter_code
_entity_poly.pdbx_strand_id
1 'polypeptide(L)'
;MLLPQECRNPCRVLGFDVPRGTIVLVNAWAIGRDPEHWDAPEEFVPKRRICPGMAFGLAHIELTLAALLFHFDWRLPEGMVAEEMDMTKAVAISVPPRFDLVLLPVTPMPVSKDWIGKILSYFII
;
A
#
# COMPACT_ATOMS: atom_id res chain seq x y z
N MET A 1 -13.77 -6.15 -2.49
CA MET A 1 -13.04 -5.63 -3.67
C MET A 1 -14.04 -4.90 -4.53
N LEU A 2 -13.79 -3.64 -4.88
CA LEU A 2 -14.68 -2.88 -5.78
C LEU A 2 -14.38 -3.31 -7.21
N LEU A 3 -15.14 -4.31 -7.67
CA LEU A 3 -14.96 -4.91 -8.98
C LEU A 3 -15.50 -3.99 -10.08
N PRO A 4 -14.84 -3.92 -11.26
CA PRO A 4 -15.39 -3.24 -12.42
C PRO A 4 -16.81 -3.75 -12.71
N GLN A 5 -17.75 -2.84 -12.89
CA GLN A 5 -19.15 -3.17 -13.20
C GLN A 5 -19.45 -2.78 -14.64
N GLU A 6 -20.12 -3.64 -15.39
CA GLU A 6 -20.59 -3.30 -16.73
C GLU A 6 -22.00 -2.73 -16.66
N CYS A 7 -22.21 -1.59 -17.33
CA CYS A 7 -23.52 -0.98 -17.44
C CYS A 7 -24.43 -1.81 -18.36
N ARG A 8 -25.44 -2.47 -17.76
CA ARG A 8 -26.38 -3.33 -18.50
C ARG A 8 -27.46 -2.56 -19.24
N ASN A 9 -27.82 -1.36 -18.83
CA ASN A 9 -28.84 -0.53 -19.50
C ASN A 9 -28.39 0.93 -19.43
N PRO A 10 -28.59 1.74 -20.50
CA PRO A 10 -28.20 3.15 -20.47
C PRO A 10 -28.80 3.86 -19.25
N CYS A 11 -27.96 4.56 -18.50
CA CYS A 11 -28.37 5.26 -17.29
C CYS A 11 -27.57 6.55 -17.10
N ARG A 12 -27.97 7.38 -16.14
CA ARG A 12 -27.26 8.61 -15.78
C ARG A 12 -26.68 8.50 -14.38
N VAL A 13 -25.40 8.81 -14.22
CA VAL A 13 -24.68 8.76 -12.93
C VAL A 13 -24.00 10.10 -12.70
N LEU A 14 -24.28 10.76 -11.57
CA LEU A 14 -23.71 12.08 -11.22
C LEU A 14 -23.84 13.14 -12.34
N GLY A 15 -24.92 13.07 -13.12
CA GLY A 15 -25.16 13.99 -14.24
C GLY A 15 -24.53 13.56 -15.58
N PHE A 16 -23.77 12.47 -15.63
CA PHE A 16 -23.15 11.93 -16.85
C PHE A 16 -23.95 10.77 -17.44
N ASP A 17 -24.09 10.72 -18.75
CA ASP A 17 -24.71 9.60 -19.46
C ASP A 17 -23.74 8.42 -19.57
N VAL A 18 -24.21 7.23 -19.18
CA VAL A 18 -23.45 5.98 -19.18
C VAL A 18 -24.13 5.01 -20.14
N PRO A 19 -23.59 4.82 -21.37
CA PRO A 19 -24.13 3.88 -22.34
C PRO A 19 -24.01 2.42 -21.86
N ARG A 20 -24.87 1.55 -22.42
CA ARG A 20 -24.76 0.09 -22.28
C ARG A 20 -23.37 -0.39 -22.70
N GLY A 21 -22.79 -1.33 -21.95
CA GLY A 21 -21.46 -1.90 -22.22
C GLY A 21 -20.30 -1.11 -21.62
N THR A 22 -20.56 0.06 -21.04
CA THR A 22 -19.52 0.85 -20.35
C THR A 22 -19.05 0.13 -19.09
N ILE A 23 -17.74 -0.01 -18.92
CA ILE A 23 -17.14 -0.47 -17.67
C ILE A 23 -17.00 0.71 -16.71
N VAL A 24 -17.70 0.62 -15.59
CA VAL A 24 -17.68 1.59 -14.50
C VAL A 24 -16.71 1.12 -13.42
N LEU A 25 -15.73 1.97 -13.13
CA LEU A 25 -14.74 1.76 -12.08
C LEU A 25 -15.05 2.69 -10.91
N VAL A 26 -15.21 2.12 -9.71
CA VAL A 26 -15.30 2.93 -8.49
C VAL A 26 -13.89 3.34 -8.09
N ASN A 27 -13.60 4.64 -8.17
CA ASN A 27 -12.31 5.18 -7.73
C ASN A 27 -12.23 5.19 -6.19
N ALA A 28 -11.98 4.01 -5.63
CA ALA A 28 -11.85 3.85 -4.19
C ALA A 28 -10.79 4.81 -3.63
N TRP A 29 -9.65 4.97 -4.31
CA TRP A 29 -8.56 5.84 -3.86
C TRP A 29 -9.03 7.27 -3.60
N ALA A 30 -9.70 7.89 -4.58
CA ALA A 30 -10.25 9.24 -4.45
C ALA A 30 -11.29 9.32 -3.31
N ILE A 31 -12.21 8.36 -3.24
CA ILE A 31 -13.26 8.33 -2.20
C ILE A 31 -12.67 8.31 -0.78
N GLY A 32 -11.56 7.62 -0.54
CA GLY A 32 -10.97 7.58 0.81
C GLY A 32 -10.12 8.78 1.20
N ARG A 33 -9.91 9.72 0.27
CA ARG A 33 -9.18 10.98 0.48
C ARG A 33 -10.05 12.20 0.24
N ASP A 34 -11.35 12.00 0.12
CA ASP A 34 -12.27 13.10 -0.10
C ASP A 34 -12.45 13.93 1.19
N PRO A 35 -12.02 15.21 1.22
CA PRO A 35 -12.15 16.06 2.40
C PRO A 35 -13.60 16.39 2.75
N GLU A 36 -14.55 16.24 1.82
CA GLU A 36 -15.97 16.46 2.11
C GLU A 36 -16.55 15.33 2.99
N HIS A 37 -15.93 14.15 2.94
CA HIS A 37 -16.45 12.93 3.58
C HIS A 37 -15.58 12.44 4.75
N TRP A 38 -14.30 12.80 4.81
CA TRP A 38 -13.36 12.28 5.81
C TRP A 38 -12.55 13.38 6.48
N ASP A 39 -12.54 13.39 7.82
CA ASP A 39 -11.60 14.18 8.61
C ASP A 39 -10.17 13.70 8.36
N ALA A 40 -9.23 14.65 8.20
CA ALA A 40 -7.81 14.40 7.94
C ALA A 40 -7.56 13.40 6.79
N PRO A 41 -8.06 13.66 5.57
CA PRO A 41 -8.14 12.67 4.47
C PRO A 41 -6.79 12.06 4.07
N GLU A 42 -5.68 12.76 4.30
CA GLU A 42 -4.32 12.29 3.99
C GLU A 42 -3.70 11.41 5.09
N GLU A 43 -4.30 11.34 6.28
CA GLU A 43 -3.81 10.48 7.36
C GLU A 43 -4.16 9.00 7.12
N PHE A 44 -3.23 8.11 7.47
CA PHE A 44 -3.46 6.67 7.41
C PHE A 44 -4.34 6.21 8.58
N VAL A 45 -5.62 6.01 8.31
CA VAL A 45 -6.60 5.52 9.30
C VAL A 45 -7.14 4.17 8.85
N PRO A 46 -6.61 3.04 9.38
CA PRO A 46 -7.00 1.69 8.97
C PRO A 46 -8.50 1.43 9.01
N LYS A 47 -9.21 2.08 9.94
CA LYS A 47 -10.65 1.90 10.16
C LYS A 47 -11.56 2.57 9.12
N ARG A 48 -11.04 3.42 8.22
CA ARG A 48 -11.86 4.11 7.19
C ARG A 48 -12.49 3.15 6.17
N ARG A 49 -11.96 1.93 6.04
CA ARG A 49 -12.54 0.90 5.16
C ARG A 49 -12.61 -0.41 5.89
N ILE A 50 -13.69 -1.16 5.69
CA ILE A 50 -13.82 -2.50 6.26
C ILE A 50 -13.83 -3.48 5.09
N CYS A 51 -12.78 -4.28 4.99
CA CYS A 51 -12.74 -5.46 4.13
C CYS A 51 -12.85 -6.69 5.05
N PRO A 52 -13.70 -7.68 4.75
CA PRO A 52 -13.75 -8.91 5.53
C PRO A 52 -12.38 -9.61 5.69
N GLY A 53 -11.49 -9.44 4.70
CA GLY A 53 -10.12 -9.95 4.74
C GLY A 53 -9.08 -9.02 5.39
N MET A 54 -9.47 -7.88 5.95
CA MET A 54 -8.53 -6.88 6.48
C MET A 54 -7.70 -7.43 7.65
N ALA A 55 -8.34 -8.08 8.62
CA ALA A 55 -7.63 -8.63 9.78
C ALA A 55 -6.57 -9.65 9.37
N PHE A 56 -6.92 -10.54 8.42
CA PHE A 56 -5.97 -11.49 7.85
C PHE A 56 -4.83 -10.78 7.10
N GLY A 57 -5.15 -9.79 6.28
CA GLY A 57 -4.15 -9.02 5.53
C GLY A 57 -3.17 -8.27 6.44
N LEU A 58 -3.66 -7.65 7.52
CA LEU A 58 -2.82 -6.95 8.49
C LEU A 58 -1.86 -7.92 9.19
N ALA A 59 -2.37 -9.04 9.70
CA ALA A 59 -1.53 -10.05 10.35
C ALA A 59 -0.44 -10.58 9.41
N HIS A 60 -0.77 -10.78 8.12
CA HIS A 60 0.19 -11.27 7.14
C HIS A 60 1.26 -10.22 6.79
N ILE A 61 0.85 -8.95 6.63
CA ILE A 61 1.77 -7.84 6.37
C ILE A 61 2.71 -7.65 7.55
N GLU A 62 2.20 -7.64 8.79
CA GLU A 62 3.02 -7.52 10.00
C GLU A 62 4.08 -8.60 10.08
N LEU A 63 3.69 -9.87 9.90
CA LEU A 63 4.62 -10.99 9.93
C LEU A 63 5.65 -10.91 8.79
N THR A 64 5.22 -10.55 7.59
CA THR A 64 6.11 -10.43 6.42
C THR A 64 7.12 -9.30 6.62
N LEU A 65 6.67 -8.12 7.05
CA LEU A 65 7.56 -7.00 7.33
C LEU A 65 8.52 -7.32 8.48
N ALA A 66 8.04 -7.95 9.55
CA ALA A 66 8.89 -8.39 10.65
C ALA A 66 9.98 -9.36 10.16
N ALA A 67 9.64 -10.35 9.34
CA ALA A 67 10.60 -11.28 8.76
C ALA A 67 11.61 -10.57 7.84
N LEU A 68 11.15 -9.67 6.97
CA LEU A 68 12.01 -8.92 6.06
C LEU A 68 13.00 -8.01 6.80
N LEU A 69 12.53 -7.31 7.84
CA LEU A 69 13.37 -6.42 8.66
C LEU A 69 14.29 -7.19 9.62
N PHE A 70 13.90 -8.39 10.04
CA PHE A 70 14.72 -9.23 10.91
C PHE A 70 15.87 -9.90 10.13
N HIS A 71 15.60 -10.37 8.91
CA HIS A 71 16.56 -11.16 8.14
C HIS A 71 17.41 -10.38 7.16
N PHE A 72 17.02 -9.16 6.80
CA PHE A 72 17.72 -8.37 5.79
C PHE A 72 17.89 -6.93 6.23
N ASP A 73 19.12 -6.44 6.07
CA ASP A 73 19.37 -5.02 5.89
C ASP A 73 19.05 -4.66 4.43
N TRP A 74 18.65 -3.42 4.17
CA TRP A 74 18.23 -2.97 2.84
C TRP A 74 19.12 -1.84 2.35
N ARG A 75 19.58 -1.91 1.10
CA ARG A 75 20.37 -0.87 0.45
C ARG A 75 19.79 -0.50 -0.90
N LEU A 76 19.97 0.75 -1.30
CA LEU A 76 19.68 1.20 -2.65
C LEU A 76 20.81 0.76 -3.61
N PRO A 77 20.52 0.54 -4.90
CA PRO A 77 21.54 0.40 -5.93
C PRO A 77 22.51 1.57 -5.95
N GLU A 78 23.76 1.33 -6.36
CA GLU A 78 24.76 2.40 -6.47
C GLU A 78 24.25 3.55 -7.37
N GLY A 79 24.41 4.78 -6.89
CA GLY A 79 23.96 5.99 -7.59
C GLY A 79 22.47 6.32 -7.43
N MET A 80 21.68 5.51 -6.71
CA MET A 80 20.28 5.83 -6.38
C MET A 80 20.18 6.49 -5.00
N VAL A 81 19.48 7.62 -4.93
CA VAL A 81 19.13 8.32 -3.69
C VAL A 81 17.64 8.15 -3.39
N ALA A 82 17.27 8.08 -2.10
CA ALA A 82 15.92 7.74 -1.67
C ALA A 82 14.91 8.82 -2.09
N GLU A 83 15.32 10.09 -2.06
CA GLU A 83 14.50 11.26 -2.34
C GLU A 83 14.11 11.38 -3.81
N GLU A 84 14.89 10.76 -4.71
CA GLU A 84 14.66 10.77 -6.16
C GLU A 84 13.85 9.56 -6.63
N MET A 85 13.45 8.66 -5.73
CA MET A 85 12.67 7.47 -6.09
C MET A 85 11.27 7.87 -6.56
N ASP A 86 10.92 7.44 -7.77
CA ASP A 86 9.58 7.65 -8.32
C ASP A 86 8.56 6.71 -7.65
N MET A 87 7.70 7.30 -6.80
CA MET A 87 6.62 6.59 -6.11
C MET A 87 5.28 6.66 -6.84
N THR A 88 5.25 7.20 -8.07
CA THR A 88 4.04 7.30 -8.88
C THR A 88 3.46 5.92 -9.14
N LYS A 89 2.13 5.87 -9.23
CA LYS A 89 1.37 4.64 -9.41
C LYS A 89 0.79 4.56 -10.81
N ALA A 90 0.72 3.35 -11.36
CA ALA A 90 -0.06 3.11 -12.55
C ALA A 90 -1.55 3.11 -12.23
N VAL A 91 -2.37 3.57 -13.17
CA VAL A 91 -3.83 3.50 -13.06
C VAL A 91 -4.25 2.05 -13.36
N ALA A 92 -4.46 1.28 -12.30
CA ALA A 92 -4.91 -0.11 -12.38
C ALA A 92 -5.67 -0.51 -11.11
N ILE A 93 -6.30 -1.69 -11.10
CA ILE A 93 -7.10 -2.19 -9.97
C ILE A 93 -6.26 -2.32 -8.70
N SER A 94 -5.01 -2.80 -8.80
CA SER A 94 -4.07 -2.96 -7.69
C SER A 94 -3.20 -1.73 -7.42
N VAL A 95 -3.29 -0.69 -8.27
CA VAL A 95 -2.52 0.55 -8.18
C VAL A 95 -1.01 0.28 -7.96
N PRO A 96 -0.34 -0.50 -8.84
CA PRO A 96 1.07 -0.85 -8.66
C PRO A 96 1.97 0.38 -8.88
N PRO A 97 3.24 0.33 -8.44
CA PRO A 97 4.25 1.30 -8.87
C PRO A 97 4.26 1.43 -10.40
N ARG A 98 4.49 2.64 -10.90
CA ARG A 98 4.60 2.89 -12.34
C ARG A 98 5.89 2.31 -12.91
N PHE A 99 6.95 2.34 -12.12
CA PHE A 99 8.26 1.77 -12.43
C PHE A 99 8.66 0.81 -11.31
N ASP A 100 9.51 -0.16 -11.64
CA ASP A 100 9.96 -1.15 -10.68
C ASP A 100 10.77 -0.49 -9.55
N LEU A 101 10.37 -0.77 -8.32
CA LEU A 101 11.12 -0.36 -7.13
C LEU A 101 12.16 -1.45 -6.84
N VAL A 102 13.44 -1.07 -6.90
CA VAL A 102 14.56 -2.00 -6.71
C VAL A 102 15.26 -1.69 -5.39
N LEU A 103 15.38 -2.70 -4.54
CA LEU A 103 16.16 -2.68 -3.31
C LEU A 103 17.04 -3.92 -3.26
N LEU A 104 18.24 -3.77 -2.72
CA LEU A 104 19.20 -4.85 -2.56
C LEU A 104 19.10 -5.40 -1.13
N PRO A 105 18.64 -6.65 -0.93
CA PRO A 105 18.67 -7.27 0.38
C PRO A 105 20.12 -7.66 0.72
N VAL A 106 20.59 -7.19 1.87
CA VAL A 106 21.88 -7.55 2.45
C VAL A 106 21.59 -8.46 3.63
N THR A 107 22.00 -9.72 3.54
CA THR A 107 21.94 -10.63 4.69
C THR A 107 22.91 -10.12 5.75
N PRO A 108 22.45 -9.83 6.98
CA PRO A 108 23.36 -9.62 8.09
C PRO A 108 24.24 -10.86 8.21
N MET A 109 25.56 -10.67 8.26
CA MET A 109 26.50 -11.74 8.64
C MET A 109 25.99 -12.40 9.94
N PRO A 110 26.24 -13.71 10.16
CA PRO A 110 25.63 -14.46 11.26
C PRO A 110 25.79 -13.70 12.58
N VAL A 111 24.64 -13.42 13.17
CA VAL A 111 24.39 -12.62 14.37
C VAL A 111 25.51 -12.79 15.39
N SER A 112 26.35 -11.77 15.61
CA SER A 112 27.20 -11.74 16.80
C SER A 112 26.28 -11.66 18.03
N LYS A 113 26.73 -12.23 19.16
CA LYS A 113 25.96 -12.39 20.41
C LYS A 113 25.38 -11.08 21.01
N ASP A 114 25.67 -9.92 20.43
CA ASP A 114 25.31 -8.59 20.94
C ASP A 114 23.88 -8.14 20.55
N TRP A 115 23.15 -8.94 19.78
CA TRP A 115 21.82 -8.57 19.25
C TRP A 115 20.71 -8.52 20.32
N ILE A 116 20.86 -9.29 21.41
CA ILE A 116 19.97 -9.20 22.60
C ILE A 116 20.05 -7.80 23.22
N GLY A 117 21.23 -7.18 23.22
CA GLY A 117 21.42 -5.82 23.73
C GLY A 117 20.72 -4.77 22.88
N LYS A 118 20.66 -4.96 21.55
CA LYS A 118 19.95 -4.04 20.65
C LYS A 118 18.44 -4.12 20.82
N ILE A 119 17.84 -5.30 20.92
CA ILE A 119 16.39 -5.42 21.16
C ILE A 119 15.98 -4.77 22.48
N LEU A 120 16.72 -5.01 23.57
CA LEU A 120 16.39 -4.45 24.87
C LEU A 120 16.46 -2.90 24.88
N SER A 121 17.23 -2.29 23.99
CA SER A 121 17.27 -0.82 23.84
C SER A 121 16.04 -0.22 23.16
N TYR A 122 15.28 -0.99 22.38
CA TYR A 122 14.04 -0.53 21.73
C TYR A 122 12.78 -0.72 22.59
N PHE A 123 12.85 -1.54 23.65
CA PHE A 123 11.74 -1.80 24.57
C PHE A 123 11.88 -1.10 25.94
N ILE A 124 12.96 -0.32 26.14
CA ILE A 124 13.17 0.53 27.33
C ILE A 124 13.33 1.99 26.88
N ILE A 125 12.28 2.54 26.26
CA ILE A 125 11.90 3.97 26.29
C ILE A 125 10.37 4.01 26.25
#